data_AF-A0A0M4RBT9-F1
#
_entry.id   AF-A0A0M4RBT9-F1
#
_cell.length_a   1.000
_cell.length_b   1.000
_cell.length_c   1.000
_cell.angle_alpha   90.00
_cell.angle_beta   90.00
_cell.angle_gamma   90.00
#
_symmetry.space_group_name_H-M   'P 1'
#
loop_
_entity.id
_entity.type
_entity.pdbx_description
1 polymer ?
#
loop_
_entity_poly.entity_id
_entity_poly.type
_entity_poly.pdbx_seq_one_letter_code
_entity_poly.pdbx_strand_id
1 'polypeptide(L)'
;MSGIPLDPVLGGKLRVPRAEFAAVWAAAQSRTREQGERGVQDWYAAGVVTTCRWLAGASHRTSWGLVQPAAAPVTRSRATVYEELIEAECLAVELLPLRQPDLVADRPGWREGIRATLWWAWRGEGPPPLDVARQADTE
;
A
#
# COMPACT_ATOMS: atom_id res chain seq x y z
N MET A 1 -0.66 -15.20 14.74
CA MET A 1 -1.75 -14.31 14.31
C MET A 1 -1.69 -13.03 15.11
N SER A 2 -0.98 -12.02 14.62
CA SER A 2 -1.03 -10.68 15.23
C SER A 2 -1.74 -9.78 14.21
N GLY A 3 -3.04 -9.57 14.43
CA GLY A 3 -3.78 -8.54 13.71
C GLY A 3 -3.15 -7.20 14.08
N ILE A 4 -2.50 -6.55 13.11
CA ILE A 4 -1.97 -5.22 13.30
C ILE A 4 -3.19 -4.30 13.54
N PRO A 5 -3.29 -3.61 14.67
CA PRO A 5 -4.37 -2.65 14.87
C PRO A 5 -4.25 -1.57 13.80
N LEU A 6 -5.31 -1.41 13.01
CA LEU A 6 -5.46 -0.29 12.08
C LEU A 6 -5.72 0.95 12.94
N ASP A 7 -4.71 1.79 13.13
CA ASP A 7 -4.91 3.11 13.74
C ASP A 7 -5.75 3.98 12.78
N PRO A 8 -6.77 4.71 13.26
CA PRO A 8 -7.85 5.28 12.44
C PRO A 8 -7.47 6.59 11.73
N VAL A 9 -6.22 6.77 11.33
CA VAL A 9 -5.73 8.06 10.80
C VAL A 9 -6.43 8.47 9.49
N LEU A 10 -6.94 7.51 8.71
CA LEU A 10 -7.82 7.75 7.55
C LEU A 10 -9.27 7.27 7.76
N GLY A 11 -9.75 7.18 8.99
CA GLY A 11 -11.06 6.61 9.35
C GLY A 11 -12.28 7.13 8.57
N GLY A 12 -12.20 8.21 7.79
CA GLY A 12 -13.28 8.66 6.90
C GLY A 12 -12.87 8.98 5.45
N LYS A 13 -11.65 8.64 5.02
CA LYS A 13 -11.07 9.13 3.76
C LYS A 13 -10.88 8.08 2.68
N LEU A 14 -10.85 6.79 3.03
CA LEU A 14 -10.88 5.74 2.01
C LEU A 14 -12.24 5.77 1.29
N ARG A 15 -12.22 5.67 -0.04
CA ARG A 15 -13.42 5.57 -0.88
C ARG A 15 -13.96 4.14 -0.98
N VAL A 16 -13.26 3.19 -0.36
CA VAL A 16 -13.57 1.75 -0.36
C VAL A 16 -13.92 1.27 1.05
N PRO A 17 -14.76 0.21 1.18
CA PRO A 17 -15.05 -0.41 2.47
C PRO A 17 -13.77 -0.87 3.19
N ARG A 18 -13.73 -0.69 4.51
CA ARG A 18 -12.56 -1.10 5.31
C ARG A 18 -12.27 -2.61 5.23
N ALA A 19 -13.33 -3.43 5.16
CA ALA A 19 -13.18 -4.88 5.02
C ALA A 19 -12.51 -5.25 3.68
N GLU A 20 -12.90 -4.59 2.59
CA GLU A 20 -12.29 -4.77 1.28
C GLU A 20 -10.82 -4.31 1.29
N PHE A 21 -10.54 -3.15 1.87
CA PHE A 21 -9.18 -2.65 2.08
C PHE A 21 -8.30 -3.64 2.86
N ALA A 22 -8.81 -4.16 3.97
CA ALA A 22 -8.09 -5.13 4.79
C ALA A 22 -7.86 -6.44 4.04
N ALA A 23 -8.84 -6.92 3.27
CA ALA A 23 -8.71 -8.12 2.44
C ALA A 23 -7.60 -7.97 1.41
N VAL A 24 -7.57 -6.85 0.67
CA VAL A 24 -6.52 -6.60 -0.34
C VAL A 24 -5.16 -6.51 0.31
N TRP A 25 -5.05 -5.84 1.44
CA TRP A 25 -3.77 -5.77 2.16
C TRP A 25 -3.32 -7.15 2.66
N ALA A 26 -4.22 -7.98 3.18
CA ALA A 26 -3.89 -9.35 3.59
C ALA A 26 -3.45 -10.22 2.41
N ALA A 27 -4.13 -10.12 1.26
CA ALA A 27 -3.77 -10.82 0.04
C ALA A 27 -2.39 -10.36 -0.49
N ALA A 28 -2.12 -9.06 -0.48
CA ALA A 28 -0.83 -8.52 -0.89
C ALA A 28 0.32 -9.05 0.00
N GLN A 29 0.14 -9.05 1.32
CA GLN A 29 1.13 -9.58 2.25
C GLN A 29 1.36 -11.09 2.04
N SER A 30 0.29 -11.86 1.84
CA SER A 30 0.37 -13.30 1.59
C SER A 30 1.13 -13.59 0.30
N ARG A 31 0.80 -12.88 -0.78
CA ARG A 31 1.48 -12.99 -2.07
C ARG A 31 2.96 -12.62 -1.99
N THR A 32 3.31 -11.53 -1.30
CA THR A 32 4.72 -11.16 -1.09
C THR A 32 5.47 -12.24 -0.31
N ARG A 33 4.84 -12.85 0.71
CA ARG A 33 5.45 -13.95 1.48
C ARG A 33 5.66 -15.19 0.64
N GLU A 34 4.63 -15.64 -0.08
CA GLU A 34 4.67 -16.84 -0.93
C GLU A 34 5.71 -16.73 -2.06
N GLN A 35 5.80 -15.56 -2.69
CA GLN A 35 6.80 -15.31 -3.74
C GLN A 35 8.20 -15.23 -3.14
N GLY A 36 8.35 -14.59 -1.97
CA GLY A 36 9.62 -14.56 -1.23
C GLY A 36 10.13 -15.94 -0.84
N GLU A 37 9.24 -16.85 -0.42
CA GLU A 37 9.56 -18.27 -0.15
C GLU A 37 10.05 -19.01 -1.40
N ARG A 38 9.64 -18.56 -2.59
CA ARG A 38 10.11 -19.08 -3.89
C ARG A 38 11.35 -18.35 -4.42
N GLY A 39 11.91 -17.42 -3.67
CA GLY A 39 13.04 -16.58 -4.09
C GLY A 39 12.68 -15.55 -5.15
N VAL A 40 11.39 -15.30 -5.38
CA VAL A 40 10.89 -14.33 -6.36
C VAL A 40 10.44 -13.07 -5.65
N GLN A 41 10.95 -11.92 -6.10
CA GLN A 41 10.52 -10.63 -5.57
C GLN A 41 9.34 -10.10 -6.38
N ASP A 42 8.13 -10.23 -5.85
CA ASP A 42 6.93 -9.62 -6.43
C ASP A 42 6.85 -8.14 -6.04
N TRP A 43 7.47 -7.32 -6.88
CA TRP A 43 7.53 -5.87 -6.73
C TRP A 43 6.15 -5.20 -6.80
N TYR A 44 5.22 -5.75 -7.59
CA TYR A 44 3.84 -5.26 -7.64
C TYR A 44 3.14 -5.44 -6.29
N ALA A 45 3.15 -6.66 -5.75
CA ALA A 45 2.57 -6.94 -4.44
C ALA A 45 3.27 -6.12 -3.34
N ALA A 46 4.59 -5.94 -3.42
CA ALA A 46 5.32 -5.07 -2.50
C ALA A 46 4.86 -3.61 -2.57
N GLY A 47 4.61 -3.08 -3.78
CA GLY A 47 4.03 -1.75 -3.99
C GLY A 47 2.67 -1.59 -3.31
N VAL A 48 1.78 -2.58 -3.48
CA VAL A 48 0.46 -2.63 -2.81
C VAL A 48 0.62 -2.63 -1.29
N VAL A 49 1.44 -3.53 -0.73
CA VAL A 49 1.67 -3.63 0.72
C VAL A 49 2.19 -2.31 1.28
N THR A 50 3.19 -1.70 0.64
CA THR A 50 3.78 -0.44 1.13
C THR A 50 2.76 0.70 1.14
N THR A 51 1.92 0.80 0.11
CA THR A 51 0.88 1.82 0.02
C THR A 51 -0.23 1.59 1.03
N CYS A 52 -0.73 0.35 1.18
CA CYS A 52 -1.74 0.01 2.18
C CYS A 52 -1.25 0.31 3.60
N ARG A 53 0.01 -0.05 3.91
CA ARG A 53 0.61 0.23 5.21
C ARG A 53 0.64 1.72 5.53
N TRP A 54 1.01 2.53 4.54
CA TRP A 54 1.05 3.97 4.66
C TRP A 54 -0.34 4.58 4.84
N LEU A 55 -1.30 4.23 3.97
CA LEU A 55 -2.70 4.70 4.08
C LEU A 55 -3.34 4.31 5.42
N ALA A 56 -3.03 3.13 5.95
CA ALA A 56 -3.51 2.69 7.25
C ALA A 56 -2.82 3.40 8.45
N GLY A 57 -1.85 4.28 8.20
CA GLY A 57 -1.05 4.91 9.25
C GLY A 57 -0.24 3.90 10.08
N ALA A 58 0.01 2.70 9.54
CA ALA A 58 0.55 1.62 10.33
C ALA A 58 1.99 1.88 10.72
N SER A 59 2.27 1.73 12.01
CA SER A 59 3.62 1.88 12.54
C SER A 59 4.41 0.57 12.44
N HIS A 60 5.73 0.68 12.49
CA HIS A 60 6.64 -0.47 12.50
C HIS A 60 7.74 -0.27 13.51
N ARG A 61 8.14 -1.36 14.15
CA ARG A 61 9.30 -1.34 15.05
C ARG A 61 10.56 -1.58 14.23
N THR A 62 11.52 -0.68 14.34
CA THR A 62 12.84 -0.85 13.73
C THR A 62 13.65 -1.89 14.51
N SER A 63 14.75 -2.37 13.92
CA SER A 63 15.70 -3.27 14.60
C SER A 63 16.31 -2.67 15.88
N TRP A 64 16.26 -1.34 16.01
CA TRP A 64 16.74 -0.57 17.17
C TRP A 64 15.63 -0.31 18.21
N GLY A 65 14.46 -0.92 18.04
CA GLY A 65 13.34 -0.83 18.98
C GLY A 65 12.45 0.41 18.85
N LEU A 66 12.78 1.35 17.96
CA LEU A 66 12.00 2.57 17.69
C LEU A 66 10.73 2.26 16.90
N VAL A 67 9.61 2.86 17.29
CA VAL A 67 8.35 2.81 16.54
C VAL A 67 8.36 3.96 15.54
N GLN A 68 8.28 3.65 14.24
CA GLN A 68 8.20 4.64 13.17
C GLN A 68 6.91 4.48 12.35
N PRO A 69 6.25 5.59 11.97
CA PRO A 69 5.12 5.52 11.04
C PRO A 69 5.59 4.99 9.69
N ALA A 70 4.69 4.33 8.96
CA ALA A 70 4.94 3.97 7.58
C ALA A 70 5.22 5.23 6.75
N ALA A 71 6.25 5.15 5.92
CA ALA A 71 6.60 6.22 5.00
C ALA A 71 5.79 6.06 3.70
N ALA A 72 5.47 7.19 3.08
CA ALA A 72 4.91 7.25 1.74
C ALA A 72 5.82 6.49 0.76
N PRO A 73 5.27 5.69 -0.16
CA PRO A 73 6.07 4.76 -0.96
C PRO A 73 7.14 5.45 -1.81
N VAL A 74 6.79 6.55 -2.48
CA VAL A 74 7.61 7.33 -3.41
C VAL A 74 8.21 8.56 -2.73
N THR A 75 7.39 9.44 -2.11
CA THR A 75 7.93 10.67 -1.49
C THR A 75 8.69 10.42 -0.19
N ARG A 76 8.55 9.22 0.39
CA ARG A 76 9.16 8.81 1.67
C ARG A 76 8.72 9.68 2.85
N SER A 77 7.65 10.47 2.69
CA SER A 77 7.07 11.28 3.75
C SER A 77 6.58 10.40 4.89
N ARG A 78 6.98 10.71 6.12
CA ARG A 78 6.54 10.03 7.35
C ARG A 78 5.48 10.81 8.12
N ALA A 79 5.01 11.92 7.55
CA ALA A 79 3.95 12.70 8.16
C ALA A 79 2.63 11.91 8.16
N THR A 80 1.79 12.20 9.14
CA THR A 80 0.42 11.69 9.25
C THR A 80 -0.29 11.84 7.91
N VAL A 81 -0.98 10.79 7.46
CA VAL A 81 -1.61 10.83 6.14
C VAL A 81 -2.80 11.79 6.13
N TYR A 82 -2.69 12.85 5.33
CA TYR A 82 -3.76 13.78 5.00
C TYR A 82 -3.91 13.87 3.47
N GLU A 83 -4.95 14.54 3.00
CA GLU A 83 -5.40 14.45 1.61
C GLU A 83 -4.39 15.04 0.63
N GLU A 84 -3.87 16.23 0.92
CA GLU A 84 -2.86 16.91 0.12
C GLU A 84 -1.56 16.11 0.05
N LEU A 85 -1.26 15.32 1.09
CA LEU A 85 -0.12 14.41 1.12
C LEU A 85 -0.36 13.17 0.26
N ILE A 86 -1.59 12.65 0.20
CA ILE A 86 -1.97 11.59 -0.74
C ILE A 86 -1.94 12.10 -2.18
N GLU A 87 -2.39 13.32 -2.43
CA GLU A 87 -2.33 13.93 -3.77
C GLU A 87 -0.89 14.17 -4.24
N ALA A 88 -0.02 14.67 -3.36
CA ALA A 88 1.41 14.81 -3.66
C ALA A 88 2.05 13.46 -4.02
N GLU A 89 1.63 12.38 -3.34
CA GLU A 89 2.08 11.03 -3.64
C GLU A 89 1.57 10.55 -5.01
N CYS A 90 0.32 10.83 -5.36
CA CYS A 90 -0.23 10.51 -6.68
C CYS A 90 0.59 11.18 -7.81
N LEU A 91 0.92 12.46 -7.65
CA LEU A 91 1.77 13.19 -8.59
C LEU A 91 3.19 12.61 -8.64
N ALA A 92 3.77 12.25 -7.49
CA ALA A 92 5.10 11.68 -7.43
C ALA A 92 5.17 10.31 -8.14
N VAL A 93 4.13 9.48 -8.03
CA VAL A 93 4.01 8.20 -8.73
C VAL A 93 3.97 8.40 -10.25
N GLU A 94 3.26 9.41 -10.75
CA GLU A 94 3.20 9.69 -12.19
C GLU A 94 4.51 10.24 -12.74
N LEU A 95 5.22 11.05 -11.95
CA LEU A 95 6.51 11.62 -12.33
C LEU A 95 7.70 10.67 -12.11
N LEU A 96 7.48 9.52 -11.47
CA LEU A 96 8.56 8.61 -11.09
C LEU A 96 9.41 8.11 -12.29
N PRO A 97 8.83 7.71 -13.44
CA PRO A 97 9.63 7.27 -14.59
C PRO A 97 10.53 8.36 -15.17
N LEU A 98 10.16 9.64 -14.98
CA LEU A 98 10.95 10.78 -15.44
C LEU A 98 12.06 11.13 -14.46
N ARG A 99 11.79 11.01 -13.16
CA ARG A 99 12.73 11.40 -12.09
C ARG A 99 13.72 10.31 -11.72
N GLN A 100 13.30 9.05 -11.77
CA GLN A 100 14.07 7.88 -11.34
C GLN A 100 13.78 6.68 -12.26
N PRO A 101 14.17 6.74 -13.54
CA PRO A 101 13.92 5.66 -14.50
C PRO A 101 14.54 4.33 -14.06
N ASP A 102 15.76 4.36 -13.51
CA ASP A 102 16.48 3.17 -13.06
C ASP A 102 15.71 2.44 -11.96
N LEU A 103 15.10 3.17 -11.02
CA LEU A 103 14.30 2.57 -9.95
C LEU A 103 13.07 1.82 -10.48
N VAL A 104 12.45 2.35 -11.54
CA VAL A 104 11.31 1.70 -12.20
C VAL A 104 11.77 0.45 -12.95
N ALA A 105 12.93 0.51 -13.60
CA ALA A 105 13.52 -0.63 -14.30
C ALA A 105 13.92 -1.75 -13.32
N ASP A 106 14.51 -1.41 -12.17
CA ASP A 106 14.96 -2.35 -11.15
C ASP A 106 13.81 -3.01 -10.37
N ARG A 107 12.62 -2.39 -10.39
CA ARG A 107 11.45 -2.81 -9.63
C ARG A 107 10.22 -2.93 -10.51
N PRO A 108 10.22 -3.87 -11.47
CA PRO A 108 9.13 -4.02 -12.44
C PRO A 108 7.79 -4.26 -11.74
N GLY A 109 6.80 -3.41 -11.97
CA GLY A 109 5.47 -3.51 -11.36
C GLY A 109 5.29 -2.77 -10.04
N TRP A 110 6.37 -2.30 -9.38
CA TRP A 110 6.27 -1.63 -8.08
C TRP A 110 5.46 -0.33 -8.16
N ARG A 111 5.75 0.50 -9.16
CA ARG A 111 5.01 1.75 -9.42
C ARG A 111 3.54 1.46 -9.71
N GLU A 112 3.29 0.43 -10.51
CA GLU A 112 1.95 0.03 -10.94
C GLU A 112 1.12 -0.45 -9.75
N GLY A 113 1.71 -1.18 -8.81
CA GLY A 113 1.05 -1.60 -7.56
C GLY A 113 0.70 -0.42 -6.66
N ILE A 114 1.60 0.57 -6.54
CA ILE A 114 1.33 1.81 -5.79
C ILE A 114 0.17 2.58 -6.44
N ARG A 115 0.27 2.82 -7.75
CA ARG A 115 -0.73 3.55 -8.52
C ARG A 115 -2.10 2.91 -8.41
N ALA A 116 -2.19 1.60 -8.66
CA ALA A 116 -3.44 0.86 -8.57
C ALA A 116 -4.07 0.98 -7.17
N THR A 117 -3.25 0.91 -6.11
CA THR A 117 -3.75 1.05 -4.73
C THR A 117 -4.27 2.47 -4.44
N LEU A 118 -3.56 3.51 -4.86
CA LEU A 118 -3.99 4.90 -4.65
C LEU A 118 -5.27 5.24 -5.42
N TRP A 119 -5.38 4.79 -6.68
CA TRP A 119 -6.58 5.03 -7.48
C TRP A 119 -7.78 4.30 -6.92
N TRP A 120 -7.63 3.03 -6.57
CA TRP A 120 -8.72 2.25 -5.99
C TRP A 120 -9.13 2.75 -4.61
N ALA A 121 -8.20 2.81 -3.65
CA ALA A 121 -8.55 3.05 -2.25
C ALA A 121 -8.84 4.52 -1.92
N TRP A 122 -8.18 5.46 -2.59
CA TRP A 122 -8.30 6.90 -2.31
C TRP A 122 -9.12 7.66 -3.37
N ARG A 123 -8.93 7.38 -4.67
CA ARG A 123 -9.76 8.02 -5.71
C ARG A 123 -11.12 7.33 -5.88
N GLY A 124 -11.25 6.06 -5.46
CA GLY A 124 -12.44 5.25 -5.73
C GLY A 124 -12.55 4.84 -7.19
N GLU A 125 -11.41 4.78 -7.90
CA GLU A 125 -11.31 4.55 -9.33
C GLU A 125 -10.60 3.22 -9.62
N GLY A 126 -11.16 2.46 -10.55
CA GLY A 126 -10.58 1.18 -10.97
C GLY A 126 -10.84 0.03 -10.00
N PRO A 127 -10.44 -1.20 -10.39
CA PRO A 127 -10.63 -2.39 -9.58
C PRO A 127 -9.63 -2.44 -8.41
N PRO A 128 -9.87 -3.29 -7.41
CA PRO A 128 -8.85 -3.62 -6.41
C PRO A 128 -7.57 -4.12 -7.09
N PRO A 129 -6.38 -3.74 -6.59
CA PRO A 129 -5.10 -4.09 -7.22
C PRO A 129 -4.79 -5.59 -7.17
N LEU A 130 -5.44 -6.33 -6.27
CA LEU A 130 -5.33 -7.77 -6.19
C LEU A 130 -6.72 -8.37 -6.01
N ASP A 131 -6.98 -9.44 -6.73
CA ASP A 131 -8.19 -10.22 -6.56
C ASP A 131 -8.24 -10.80 -5.15
N VAL A 132 -9.26 -10.40 -4.42
CA VAL A 132 -9.61 -10.98 -3.13
C VAL A 132 -10.91 -11.74 -3.31
N ALA A 133 -10.96 -12.99 -2.83
CA ALA A 133 -12.23 -13.67 -2.69
C ALA A 133 -13.11 -12.78 -1.80
N ARG A 134 -14.19 -12.22 -2.36
CA ARG A 134 -15.16 -11.43 -1.60
C ARG A 134 -15.65 -12.33 -0.49
N GLN A 135 -15.23 -12.08 0.76
CA GLN A 135 -15.80 -12.78 1.90
C GLN A 135 -17.26 -12.35 1.92
N ALA A 136 -18.15 -13.26 1.50
CA ALA A 136 -19.57 -13.06 1.61
C ALA A 136 -19.87 -12.86 3.10
N ASP A 137 -20.42 -11.70 3.44
CA ASP A 137 -20.97 -11.43 4.75
C ASP A 137 -21.93 -12.58 5.08
N THR A 138 -21.60 -13.36 6.10
CA THR A 138 -22.57 -14.24 6.74
C THR A 138 -23.28 -13.38 7.77
N GLU A 139 -24.54 -13.06 7.49
CA GLU A 139 -25.50 -12.47 8.43
C GLU A 139 -25.60 -13.27 9.74
#